data_AF-A0A7W1LZT2-F1
#
_entry.id   AF-A0A7W1LZT2-F1
#
_cell.length_a   1.000
_cell.length_b   1.000
_cell.length_c   1.000
_cell.angle_alpha   90.00
_cell.angle_beta   90.00
_cell.angle_gamma   90.00
#
_symmetry.space_group_name_H-M   'P 1'
#
loop_
_entity.id
_entity.type
_entity.pdbx_description
1 polymer ?
#
loop_
_entity_poly.entity_id
_entity_poly.type
_entity_poly.pdbx_seq_one_letter_code
_entity_poly.pdbx_strand_id
1 'polypeptide(L)'
;MSQYVPCPKCGTPEPAQVKFTWWGGMIGPKLLRHVKCVGCKNVYNGKSGASNTQGILIYSLVAVAIAFIIFFGLALLPFLLR
;
A
#
# COMPACT_ATOMS: atom_id res chain seq x y z
N MET A 1 21.50 10.16 -3.26
CA MET A 1 20.20 10.74 -3.65
C MET A 1 19.13 9.69 -3.38
N SER A 2 18.14 10.00 -2.54
CA SER A 2 17.02 9.09 -2.30
C SER A 2 16.36 8.65 -3.61
N GLN A 3 15.91 7.40 -3.70
CA GLN A 3 15.16 6.86 -4.84
C GLN A 3 13.76 7.48 -5.02
N TYR A 4 13.39 8.45 -4.20
CA TYR A 4 12.07 9.07 -4.16
C TYR A 4 12.14 10.55 -4.54
N VAL A 5 11.05 11.05 -5.13
CA VAL A 5 10.91 12.47 -5.42
C VAL A 5 10.80 13.29 -4.12
N PRO A 6 11.24 14.57 -4.11
CA PRO A 6 11.04 15.46 -2.97
C PRO A 6 9.57 15.65 -2.61
N CYS A 7 9.31 16.07 -1.37
CA CYS A 7 7.94 16.22 -0.89
C CYS A 7 7.17 17.29 -1.69
N PRO A 8 6.03 16.96 -2.32
CA PRO A 8 5.26 17.91 -3.13
C PRO A 8 4.64 19.05 -2.31
N LYS A 9 4.52 18.87 -0.99
CA LYS A 9 3.89 19.85 -0.09
C LYS A 9 4.86 20.88 0.47
N CYS A 10 6.14 20.52 0.65
CA CYS A 10 7.10 21.38 1.37
C CYS A 10 8.53 21.35 0.79
N GLY A 11 8.78 20.60 -0.28
CA GLY A 11 10.08 20.52 -0.93
C GLY A 11 11.15 19.72 -0.17
N THR A 12 10.90 19.27 1.07
CA THR A 12 11.89 18.48 1.84
C THR A 12 12.35 17.26 1.02
N PRO A 13 13.66 17.10 0.80
CA PRO A 13 14.20 15.96 0.07
C PRO A 13 14.15 14.70 0.93
N GLU A 14 14.38 13.55 0.29
CA GLU A 14 14.62 12.27 0.97
C GLU A 14 13.51 11.84 1.95
N PRO A 15 12.27 11.63 1.47
CA PRO A 15 11.21 11.09 2.30
C PRO A 15 11.55 9.68 2.82
N ALA A 16 11.03 9.33 3.99
CA ALA A 16 11.21 8.02 4.59
C ALA A 16 10.16 7.03 4.07
N GLN A 17 10.59 5.83 3.69
CA GLN A 17 9.66 4.76 3.32
C GLN A 17 8.80 4.33 4.52
N VAL A 18 7.49 4.23 4.32
CA VAL A 18 6.58 3.71 5.33
C VAL A 18 6.76 2.18 5.39
N LYS A 19 7.09 1.65 6.57
CA LYS A 19 7.36 0.21 6.76
C LYS A 19 6.10 -0.62 6.95
N PHE A 20 5.04 -0.02 7.47
CA PHE A 20 3.78 -0.70 7.79
C PHE A 20 2.59 0.25 7.68
N THR A 21 1.45 -0.25 7.19
CA THR A 21 0.15 0.40 7.30
C THR A 21 -0.91 -0.59 7.73
N TRP A 22 -1.95 -0.13 8.43
CA TRP A 22 -3.04 -1.01 8.87
C TRP A 22 -3.84 -1.60 7.71
N TRP A 23 -3.95 -0.89 6.59
CA TRP A 23 -4.65 -1.36 5.38
C TRP A 23 -3.79 -2.24 4.47
N GLY A 24 -2.45 -2.16 4.58
CA GLY A 24 -1.52 -2.77 3.63
C GLY A 24 -0.45 -3.67 4.24
N GLY A 25 -0.41 -3.80 5.56
CA GLY A 25 0.66 -4.51 6.26
C GLY A 25 2.03 -3.98 5.87
N MET A 26 3.01 -4.89 5.75
CA MET A 26 4.36 -4.57 5.27
C MET A 26 4.48 -4.50 3.74
N ILE A 27 3.50 -5.03 3.01
CA ILE A 27 3.56 -5.20 1.55
C ILE A 27 3.00 -3.97 0.84
N GLY A 28 1.80 -3.52 1.22
CA GLY A 28 1.10 -2.40 0.59
C GLY A 28 1.96 -1.14 0.46
N PRO A 29 2.64 -0.68 1.53
CA PRO A 29 3.53 0.48 1.44
C PRO A 29 4.70 0.31 0.47
N LYS A 30 5.27 -0.90 0.37
CA LYS A 30 6.36 -1.19 -0.58
C LYS A 30 5.83 -1.20 -2.01
N LEU A 31 4.73 -1.89 -2.26
CA LEU A 31 4.11 -2.04 -3.57
C LEU A 31 3.68 -0.68 -4.15
N LEU A 32 3.05 0.15 -3.32
CA LEU A 32 2.54 1.47 -3.71
C LEU A 32 3.57 2.59 -3.56
N ARG A 33 4.84 2.27 -3.26
CA ARG A 33 5.91 3.25 -3.01
C ARG A 33 5.47 4.33 -2.01
N HIS A 34 4.77 3.93 -0.96
CA HIS A 34 4.19 4.82 0.03
C HIS A 34 5.28 5.35 0.96
N VAL A 35 5.51 6.66 0.91
CA VAL A 35 6.56 7.34 1.69
C VAL A 35 5.96 8.46 2.52
N LYS A 36 6.63 8.79 3.63
CA LYS A 36 6.27 9.88 4.53
C LYS A 36 7.39 10.90 4.55
N CYS A 37 7.04 12.16 4.31
CA CYS A 37 7.97 13.27 4.42
C CYS A 37 8.51 13.38 5.85
N VAL A 38 9.84 13.53 6.00
CA VAL A 38 10.48 13.70 7.31
C VAL A 38 10.23 15.09 7.90
N GLY A 39 10.05 16.11 7.06
CA GLY A 39 9.69 17.48 7.45
C GLY A 39 8.21 17.61 7.82
N CYS A 40 7.33 17.76 6.82
CA CYS A 40 5.91 18.08 7.06
C CYS A 40 4.98 16.88 7.30
N LYS A 41 5.52 15.66 7.36
CA LYS A 41 4.77 14.41 7.58
C LYS A 41 3.72 14.05 6.52
N ASN A 42 3.65 14.79 5.41
CA ASN A 42 2.81 14.45 4.26
C ASN A 42 3.16 13.06 3.72
N VAL A 43 2.12 12.31 3.34
CA VAL A 43 2.26 10.94 2.85
C VAL A 43 1.85 10.90 1.39
N TYR A 44 2.66 10.27 0.55
CA TYR A 44 2.49 10.31 -0.90
C TYR A 44 3.20 9.15 -1.59
N ASN A 45 3.06 9.07 -2.92
CA ASN A 45 3.78 8.12 -3.75
C ASN A 45 5.21 8.62 -4.00
N GLY A 46 6.20 7.92 -3.49
CA GLY A 46 7.60 8.30 -3.62
C GLY A 46 8.14 8.30 -5.05
N LYS A 47 7.47 7.64 -6.01
CA LYS A 47 7.86 7.67 -7.43
C LYS A 47 7.33 8.90 -8.15
N SER A 48 6.08 9.29 -7.91
CA SER A 48 5.39 10.33 -8.68
C SER A 48 5.10 11.62 -7.93
N GLY A 49 5.18 11.63 -6.60
CA GLY A 49 4.73 12.76 -5.77
C GLY A 49 3.21 12.77 -5.56
N ALA A 50 2.44 11.97 -6.29
CA ALA A 50 0.98 11.99 -6.24
C ALA A 50 0.42 11.31 -4.97
N SER A 51 -0.88 11.49 -4.73
CA SER A 51 -1.59 10.73 -3.71
C SER A 51 -1.64 9.23 -4.07
N ASN A 52 -1.56 8.38 -3.05
CA ASN A 52 -1.70 6.93 -3.19
C ASN A 52 -3.16 6.45 -2.99
N THR A 53 -4.14 7.33 -2.77
CA THR A 53 -5.52 6.93 -2.43
C THR A 53 -6.13 5.92 -3.42
N GLN A 54 -6.03 6.19 -4.72
CA GLN A 54 -6.58 5.29 -5.74
C GLN A 54 -5.86 3.93 -5.75
N GLY A 55 -4.53 3.93 -5.61
CA GLY A 55 -3.74 2.70 -5.52
C GLY A 55 -4.07 1.88 -4.26
N ILE A 56 -4.28 2.56 -3.13
CA ILE A 56 -4.71 1.92 -1.86
C ILE A 56 -6.09 1.29 -2.03
N LEU A 57 -7.03 1.98 -2.67
CA LEU A 57 -8.37 1.46 -2.91
C LEU A 57 -8.33 0.16 -3.75
N ILE A 58 -7.61 0.19 -4.87
CA ILE A 58 -7.45 -0.99 -5.75
C ILE A 58 -6.76 -2.13 -4.99
N TYR A 59 -5.67 -1.83 -4.29
CA TYR A 59 -4.95 -2.82 -3.47
C TYR A 59 -5.88 -3.50 -2.46
N SER A 60 -6.67 -2.72 -1.72
CA SER A 60 -7.56 -3.23 -0.69
C SER A 60 -8.69 -4.08 -1.28
N LEU A 61 -9.28 -3.68 -2.40
CA LEU A 61 -10.33 -4.46 -3.07
C LEU A 61 -9.80 -5.82 -3.57
N VAL A 62 -8.61 -5.83 -4.17
CA VAL A 62 -7.97 -7.07 -4.63
C VAL A 62 -7.62 -7.97 -3.44
N ALA A 63 -7.07 -7.41 -2.35
CA ALA A 63 -6.73 -8.17 -1.16
C ALA A 63 -7.97 -8.83 -0.52
N VAL A 64 -9.09 -8.08 -0.44
CA VAL A 64 -10.36 -8.62 0.07
C VAL A 64 -10.92 -9.71 -0.84
N ALA A 65 -10.89 -9.52 -2.17
CA ALA A 65 -11.35 -10.53 -3.11
C ALA A 65 -10.54 -11.84 -2.99
N ILE A 66 -9.21 -11.75 -2.90
CA ILE A 66 -8.34 -12.91 -2.71
C ILE A 66 -8.65 -13.60 -1.38
N ALA A 67 -8.77 -12.84 -0.29
CA ALA A 67 -9.09 -13.41 1.02
C ALA A 67 -10.46 -14.12 1.03
N PHE A 68 -11.46 -13.53 0.36
CA PHE A 68 -12.78 -14.12 0.19
C PHE A 68 -12.71 -15.45 -0.58
N ILE A 69 -12.03 -15.48 -1.74
CA ILE A 69 -11.88 -16.69 -2.54
C ILE A 69 -11.17 -17.79 -1.76
N ILE A 70 -10.08 -17.46 -1.04
CA ILE A 70 -9.35 -18.43 -0.21
C ILE A 70 -10.26 -18.95 0.90
N PHE A 71 -10.96 -18.07 1.62
CA PHE A 71 -11.81 -18.46 2.73
C PHE A 71 -12.95 -19.38 2.28
N PHE A 72 -13.74 -18.95 1.28
CA PHE A 72 -14.87 -19.74 0.80
C PHE A 72 -14.41 -20.98 0.02
N GLY A 73 -13.33 -20.89 -0.74
CA GLY A 73 -12.73 -22.04 -1.42
C GLY A 73 -12.31 -23.12 -0.44
N LEU A 74 -11.57 -22.77 0.61
CA LEU A 74 -11.18 -23.72 1.66
C LEU A 74 -12.39 -24.24 2.46
N ALA A 75 -13.38 -23.40 2.73
CA ALA A 75 -14.59 -23.80 3.46
C ALA A 75 -15.49 -24.76 2.66
N LEU A 76 -15.59 -24.57 1.34
CA LEU A 76 -16.41 -25.38 0.44
C LEU A 76 -15.69 -26.65 -0.05
N LEU A 77 -14.36 -26.66 -0.06
CA LEU A 77 -13.55 -27.81 -0.48
C LEU A 77 -13.97 -29.15 0.15
N PRO A 78 -14.15 -29.28 1.47
CA PRO A 78 -14.54 -30.55 2.09
C PRO A 78 -15.98 -30.99 1.75
N PHE A 79 -16.85 -30.07 1.37
CA PHE A 79 -18.20 -30.40 0.90
C PHE A 79 -18.19 -30.91 -0.54
N LEU A 80 -17.31 -30.36 -1.39
CA LEU A 80 -17.14 -30.78 -2.78
C LEU A 80 -16.41 -32.12 -2.95
N LEU A 81 -15.63 -32.54 -1.94
CA LEU A 81 -14.87 -33.79 -1.93
C LEU A 81 -15.60 -34.96 -1.21
N ARG A 82 -16.82 -34.74 -0.75
CA ARG A 82 -17.71 -35.78 -0.20
C ARG A 82 -18.65 -36.31 -1.27
#